data_AF-A0A3S3G1E4-F1
#
_entry.id   AF-A0A3S3G1E4-F1
#
_cell.length_a   1.000
_cell.length_b   1.000
_cell.length_c   1.000
_cell.angle_alpha   90.00
_cell.angle_beta   90.00
_cell.angle_gamma   90.00
#
_symmetry.space_group_name_H-M   'P 1'
#
loop_
_entity.id
_entity.type
_entity.pdbx_description
1 polymer ?
#
loop_
_entity_poly.entity_id
_entity_poly.type
_entity_poly.pdbx_seq_one_letter_code
_entity_poly.pdbx_strand_id
1 'polypeptide(L)' 'MKDMTKDTSAGAAGRRRAISGDPLGPNSEIGRKLKQYYDELVSDQVPDRFSQLLSQLEQADPARKKD' A
#
# COMPACT_ATOMS: atom_id res chain seq x y z
N MET A 1 18.11 3.88 -40.39
CA MET A 1 18.14 4.18 -38.94
C MET A 1 17.12 5.27 -38.67
N LYS A 2 16.18 5.04 -37.75
CA LYS A 2 15.25 6.06 -37.24
C LYS A 2 15.50 6.12 -35.74
N ASP A 3 16.09 7.21 -35.31
CA ASP A 3 16.46 7.45 -33.92
C ASP A 3 15.21 7.68 -33.07
N MET A 4 15.21 7.02 -31.92
CA MET A 4 14.11 6.92 -30.98
C MET A 4 14.42 7.84 -29.79
N THR A 5 13.91 9.06 -29.81
CA THR A 5 13.99 9.97 -28.66
C THR A 5 12.90 9.61 -27.65
N LYS A 6 13.34 8.92 -26.60
CA LYS A 6 12.58 8.58 -25.40
C LYS A 6 12.76 9.71 -24.38
N ASP A 7 11.85 10.68 -24.38
CA ASP A 7 11.83 11.70 -23.33
C ASP A 7 10.94 11.24 -22.17
N THR A 8 11.54 10.44 -21.29
CA THR A 8 11.06 10.23 -19.92
C THR A 8 11.42 11.47 -19.09
N SER A 9 10.48 12.40 -18.94
CA SER A 9 10.58 13.49 -17.96
C SER A 9 9.89 13.07 -16.65
N ALA A 10 10.67 12.43 -15.79
CA ALA A 10 10.38 12.40 -14.37
C ALA A 10 10.57 13.81 -13.79
N GLY A 11 9.55 14.32 -13.10
CA GLY A 11 9.70 15.45 -12.17
C GLY A 11 8.97 16.74 -12.57
N ALA A 12 7.76 16.91 -12.04
CA ALA A 12 7.26 18.24 -11.68
C ALA A 12 6.52 18.13 -10.34
N ALA A 13 7.32 18.05 -9.27
CA ALA A 13 6.85 18.40 -7.95
C ALA A 13 6.30 19.83 -7.95
N GLY A 14 5.09 20.00 -7.40
CA GLY A 14 4.60 21.30 -6.95
C GLY A 14 3.83 22.11 -7.97
N ARG A 15 2.51 21.89 -8.01
CA ARG A 15 1.47 22.91 -7.76
C ARG A 15 0.13 22.44 -8.31
N ARG A 16 -0.78 22.07 -7.41
CA ARG A 16 -2.05 22.80 -7.18
C ARG A 16 -2.94 21.99 -6.24
N ARG A 17 -3.02 22.49 -5.00
CA ARG A 17 -4.22 22.45 -4.15
C ARG A 17 -4.67 21.05 -3.72
N ALA A 18 -4.20 20.65 -2.53
CA ALA A 18 -5.08 19.97 -1.60
C ALA A 18 -6.32 20.85 -1.35
N ILE A 19 -7.42 20.54 -2.04
CA ILE A 19 -8.77 20.95 -1.68
C ILE A 19 -9.58 19.66 -1.73
N SER A 20 -9.69 18.99 -0.57
CA SER A 20 -10.78 18.09 -0.19
C SER A 20 -11.36 17.19 -1.29
N GLY A 21 -10.50 16.64 -2.15
CA GLY A 21 -10.86 15.70 -3.20
C GLY A 21 -10.26 14.37 -2.82
N ASP A 22 -11.04 13.31 -2.98
CA ASP A 22 -10.58 11.94 -2.80
C ASP A 22 -9.20 11.76 -3.47
N PRO A 23 -8.22 11.16 -2.76
CA PRO A 23 -6.86 10.98 -3.27
C PRO A 23 -6.78 10.24 -4.62
N LEU A 24 -7.83 9.51 -5.00
CA LEU A 24 -7.92 8.78 -6.26
C LEU A 24 -8.55 9.62 -7.40
N GLY A 25 -9.04 10.83 -7.13
CA GLY A 25 -9.59 11.74 -8.12
C GLY A 25 -10.73 11.08 -8.92
N PRO A 26 -10.70 11.04 -10.27
CA PRO A 26 -11.73 10.35 -11.05
C PRO A 26 -11.92 8.85 -10.70
N ASN A 27 -10.93 8.20 -10.07
CA ASN A 27 -10.98 6.80 -9.65
C ASN A 27 -11.52 6.61 -8.22
N SER A 28 -12.08 7.65 -7.59
CA SER A 28 -12.68 7.62 -6.25
C SER A 28 -13.62 6.44 -6.04
N GLU A 29 -14.54 6.23 -6.99
CA GLU A 29 -15.54 5.16 -6.90
C GLU A 29 -14.93 3.76 -7.00
N ILE A 30 -13.80 3.63 -7.71
CA ILE A 30 -13.05 2.37 -7.77
C ILE A 30 -12.43 2.08 -6.40
N GLY A 31 -11.80 3.08 -5.76
CA GLY A 31 -11.26 2.94 -4.42
C GLY A 31 -12.32 2.59 -3.38
N ARG A 32 -13.48 3.26 -3.43
CA ARG A 32 -14.60 2.97 -2.53
C ARG A 32 -15.09 1.53 -2.69
N LYS A 33 -15.25 1.05 -3.92
CA LYS A 33 -15.70 -0.33 -4.20
C LYS A 33 -14.66 -1.37 -3.77
N LEU A 34 -13.37 -1.12 -4.01
CA LEU A 34 -12.30 -2.00 -3.54
C LEU A 34 -12.31 -2.07 -2.01
N LYS A 35 -12.44 -0.93 -1.32
CA LYS A 35 -12.55 -0.91 0.12
C LYS A 35 -13.74 -1.73 0.61
N GLN A 36 -14.94 -1.52 0.06
CA GLN A 36 -16.12 -2.31 0.42
C GLN A 36 -15.89 -3.82 0.22
N TYR A 37 -15.30 -4.22 -0.91
CA TYR A 37 -15.01 -5.62 -1.20
C TYR A 37 -14.00 -6.23 -0.21
N TYR A 38 -12.95 -5.49 0.17
CA TYR A 38 -11.99 -5.97 1.16
C TYR A 38 -12.58 -5.95 2.57
N ASP A 39 -13.34 -4.93 2.94
CA ASP A 39 -14.00 -4.84 4.24
C ASP A 39 -15.00 -6.01 4.44
N GLU A 40 -15.66 -6.47 3.37
CA GLU A 40 -16.54 -7.66 3.39
C GLU A 40 -15.77 -8.99 3.45
N LEU A 41 -14.55 -9.05 2.90
CA LEU A 41 -13.74 -10.26 2.80
C LEU A 41 -12.77 -10.44 3.99
N VAL A 42 -12.43 -9.35 4.67
CA VAL A 42 -11.58 -9.38 5.87
C VAL A 42 -12.37 -10.04 6.99
N SER A 43 -12.01 -11.29 7.30
CA SER A 43 -12.46 -11.98 8.50
C SER A 43 -12.05 -11.20 9.75
N ASP A 44 -13.01 -10.90 10.63
CA ASP A 44 -12.77 -10.22 11.93
C ASP A 44 -11.74 -10.96 12.79
N GLN A 45 -11.67 -12.29 12.67
CA GLN A 45 -10.63 -13.07 13.31
C GLN A 45 -9.42 -13.23 12.39
N VAL A 46 -8.27 -12.77 12.89
CA VAL A 46 -6.96 -13.10 12.35
C VAL A 46 -6.74 -14.62 12.49
N PRO A 47 -6.51 -15.37 11.40
CA PRO A 47 -6.30 -16.81 11.47
C PRO A 47 -5.16 -17.24 12.41
N ASP A 48 -5.34 -18.35 13.13
CA ASP A 48 -4.38 -18.92 14.09
C ASP A 48 -2.96 -19.10 13.50
N ARG A 49 -2.86 -19.34 12.19
CA ARG A 49 -1.59 -19.45 11.47
C ARG A 49 -0.73 -18.19 11.61
N PHE A 50 -1.35 -17.01 11.58
CA PHE A 50 -0.59 -15.76 11.73
C PHE A 50 -0.07 -15.62 13.16
N SER A 51 -0.86 -15.97 14.17
CA SER A 51 -0.43 -16.00 15.57
C SER A 51 0.75 -16.95 15.77
N GLN A 52 0.70 -18.16 15.16
CA GLN A 52 1.80 -19.12 15.19
C GLN A 52 3.06 -18.57 14.53
N LEU A 53 2.94 -17.92 13.38
CA LEU A 53 4.07 -17.30 12.68
C LEU A 53 4.66 -16.13 13.47
N LEU A 54 3.82 -15.32 14.15
CA LEU A 54 4.28 -14.25 15.04
C LEU A 54 5.03 -14.81 16.24
N SER A 55 4.55 -15.90 16.86
CA SER A 55 5.28 -16.59 17.94
C SER A 55 6.60 -17.20 17.47
N GLN A 56 6.62 -17.78 16.26
CA GLN A 56 7.86 -18.28 15.66
C GLN A 56 8.85 -17.15 15.38
N LEU A 57 8.37 -15.99 14.90
CA LEU A 57 9.20 -14.81 14.69
C LEU A 57 9.80 -14.32 16.01
N GLU A 58 8.99 -14.20 17.07
CA GLU A 58 9.46 -13.80 18.40
C GLU A 58 10.54 -14.74 18.97
N GLN A 59 10.40 -16.06 18.74
CA GLN A 59 11.38 -17.05 19.15
C GLN A 59 12.65 -17.06 18.27
N ALA A 60 12.49 -16.77 16.97
CA ALA A 60 13.56 -16.77 15.99
C ALA A 60 14.35 -15.45 15.96
N ASP A 61 13.92 -14.44 16.70
CA ASP A 61 14.59 -13.15 16.82
C ASP A 61 15.35 -13.06 18.17
N PRO A 62 16.51 -13.73 18.33
CA PRO A 62 17.27 -13.72 19.57
C PRO A 62 18.04 -12.41 19.78
N ALA A 63 17.63 -11.30 19.15
CA ALA A 63 18.29 -10.02 19.33
C ALA A 63 17.57 -8.83 18.65
N ARG A 64 16.62 -8.21 19.34
CA ARG A 64 16.90 -6.83 19.76
C ARG A 64 17.86 -6.88 20.93
N LYS A 65 19.06 -7.43 20.72
CA LYS A 65 20.18 -7.14 21.59
C LYS A 65 20.43 -5.69 21.31
N LYS A 66 20.04 -4.86 22.28
CA LYS A 66 20.52 -3.50 22.46
C LYS A 66 21.95 -3.40 21.95
N ASP A 67 22.11 -2.75 20.81
CA ASP A 67 23.28 -1.94 20.49
C ASP A 67 22.80 -0.48 20.46
#